data_AF-A0AAI9R7T4-F1
#
_entry.id   AF-A0AAI9R7T4-F1
#
_cell.length_a   1.000
_cell.length_b   1.000
_cell.length_c   1.000
_cell.angle_alpha   90.00
_cell.angle_beta   90.00
_cell.angle_gamma   90.00
#
_symmetry.space_group_name_H-M   'P 1'
#
loop_
_entity.id
_entity.type
_entity.pdbx_description
1 polymer ?
#
loop_
_entity_poly.entity_id
_entity_poly.type
_entity_poly.pdbx_seq_one_letter_code
_entity_poly.pdbx_strand_id
1 'polypeptide(L)'
;PGIHYRELQRQLDAANGTLRHHLDVLISERSVTTMSVNGRTCYYAGAPSQVEILAGTGVTDQARAAEMLPVGLSTVQRKVVARLSRAPEPASQAELARDLGRSRASVHSAIGVLRQRGILSPSGLCLAPHLSGLQTSQVDYPWLDIRVEYA
;
A
#
# COMPACT_ATOMS: atom_id res chain seq x y z
N PRO A 1 9.07 6.48 -0.46
CA PRO A 1 8.33 5.20 -0.56
C PRO A 1 8.12 4.83 -2.04
N GLY A 2 7.94 3.54 -2.34
CA GLY A 2 7.72 3.09 -3.72
C GLY A 2 6.33 3.44 -4.24
N ILE A 3 6.24 3.73 -5.53
CA ILE A 3 5.01 4.15 -6.22
C ILE A 3 4.62 3.11 -7.26
N HIS A 4 3.32 2.77 -7.36
CA HIS A 4 2.88 1.80 -8.37
C HIS A 4 2.67 2.47 -9.74
N TYR A 5 2.73 1.67 -10.80
CA TYR A 5 2.67 2.16 -12.19
C TYR A 5 1.53 3.13 -12.49
N ARG A 6 0.30 2.82 -12.08
CA ARG A 6 -0.88 3.67 -12.38
C ARG A 6 -0.83 5.03 -11.67
N GLU A 7 -0.18 5.11 -10.52
CA GLU A 7 -0.04 6.38 -9.79
C GLU A 7 1.05 7.23 -10.41
N LEU A 8 2.16 6.61 -10.84
CA LEU A 8 3.16 7.29 -11.67
C LEU A 8 2.52 7.87 -12.92
N GLN A 9 1.73 7.06 -13.62
CA GLN A 9 1.02 7.49 -14.83
C GLN A 9 0.10 8.68 -14.56
N ARG A 10 -0.66 8.63 -13.46
CA ARG A 10 -1.59 9.70 -13.06
C ARG A 10 -0.86 10.98 -12.64
N GLN A 11 0.24 10.87 -11.90
CA GLN A 11 0.98 12.03 -11.40
C GLN A 11 1.81 12.71 -12.48
N LEU A 12 2.33 11.94 -13.43
CA LEU A 12 3.15 12.45 -14.54
C LEU A 12 2.33 12.79 -15.78
N ASP A 13 1.01 12.54 -15.76
CA ASP A 13 0.10 12.67 -16.90
C ASP A 13 0.67 12.03 -18.19
N ALA A 14 1.28 10.85 -18.03
CA ALA A 14 2.04 10.21 -19.08
C ALA A 14 1.22 9.15 -19.84
N ALA A 15 1.40 9.08 -21.16
CA ALA A 15 0.88 7.98 -21.95
C ALA A 15 1.52 6.65 -21.55
N ASN A 16 0.76 5.54 -21.64
CA ASN A 16 1.22 4.21 -21.21
C ASN A 16 2.53 3.78 -21.90
N GLY A 17 2.63 3.92 -23.22
CA GLY A 17 3.83 3.53 -23.97
C GLY A 17 5.06 4.34 -23.55
N THR A 18 4.87 5.65 -23.39
CA THR A 18 5.91 6.61 -22.98
C THR A 18 6.43 6.31 -21.58
N LEU A 19 5.53 6.15 -20.60
CA LEU A 19 5.93 5.86 -19.22
C LEU A 19 6.68 4.54 -19.12
N ARG A 20 6.19 3.49 -19.79
CA ARG A 20 6.87 2.18 -19.80
C ARG A 20 8.27 2.29 -20.38
N HIS A 21 8.41 2.96 -21.53
CA HIS A 21 9.71 3.15 -22.17
C HIS A 21 10.72 3.85 -21.26
N HIS A 22 10.33 4.95 -20.61
CA HIS A 22 11.21 5.66 -19.69
C HIS A 22 11.55 4.84 -18.45
N LEU A 23 10.60 4.10 -17.90
CA LEU A 23 10.88 3.22 -16.76
C LEU A 23 11.84 2.09 -17.14
N ASP A 24 11.71 1.50 -18.33
CA ASP A 24 12.64 0.47 -18.82
C ASP A 24 14.08 1.02 -18.90
N VAL A 25 14.26 2.25 -19.41
CA VAL A 25 15.56 2.93 -19.44
C VAL A 25 16.10 3.18 -18.03
N LEU A 26 15.31 3.80 -17.15
CA LEU A 26 15.73 4.12 -15.78
C LEU A 26 16.08 2.88 -14.95
N ILE A 27 15.40 1.76 -15.19
CA ILE A 27 15.71 0.47 -14.57
C ILE A 27 17.04 -0.07 -15.10
N SER A 28 17.27 -0.01 -16.42
CA SER A 28 18.52 -0.47 -17.03
C SER A 28 19.74 0.32 -16.52
N GLU A 29 19.56 1.61 -16.25
CA GLU A 29 20.58 2.50 -15.69
C GLU A 29 20.74 2.38 -14.17
N ARG A 30 19.92 1.55 -13.51
CA ARG A 30 19.86 1.39 -12.04
C ARG A 30 19.49 2.68 -11.27
N SER A 31 18.90 3.64 -11.98
CA SER A 31 18.33 4.86 -11.42
C SER A 31 16.96 4.62 -10.78
N VAL A 32 16.26 3.56 -11.21
CA VAL A 32 14.99 3.10 -10.61
C VAL A 32 15.08 1.60 -10.31
N THR A 33 14.66 1.20 -9.11
CA THR A 33 14.55 -0.20 -8.70
C THR A 33 13.07 -0.61 -8.67
N THR A 34 12.76 -1.85 -9.08
CA THR A 34 11.43 -2.42 -8.97
C THR A 34 11.35 -3.47 -7.86
N MET A 35 10.22 -3.50 -7.14
CA MET A 35 9.92 -4.54 -6.17
C MET A 35 8.46 -4.96 -6.25
N SER A 36 8.20 -6.25 -6.09
CA SER A 36 6.84 -6.78 -5.92
C SER A 36 6.40 -6.59 -4.48
N VAL A 37 5.30 -5.85 -4.30
CA VAL A 37 4.74 -5.54 -2.99
C VAL A 37 3.23 -5.78 -3.03
N ASN A 38 2.73 -6.67 -2.17
CA ASN A 38 1.29 -6.97 -2.05
C ASN A 38 0.62 -7.25 -3.43
N GLY A 39 1.34 -8.02 -4.26
CA GLY A 39 0.90 -8.40 -5.62
C GLY A 39 1.06 -7.32 -6.69
N ARG A 40 1.88 -6.28 -6.46
CA ARG A 40 2.08 -5.19 -7.42
C ARG A 40 3.54 -4.76 -7.55
N THR A 41 3.95 -4.46 -8.78
CA THR A 41 5.24 -3.82 -9.05
C THR A 41 5.22 -2.36 -8.59
N CYS A 42 6.17 -2.02 -7.73
CA CYS A 42 6.41 -0.66 -7.28
C CYS A 42 7.81 -0.21 -7.69
N TYR A 43 7.91 1.06 -8.01
CA TYR A 43 9.12 1.72 -8.49
C TYR A 43 9.68 2.61 -7.39
N TYR A 44 10.98 2.50 -7.15
CA TYR A 44 11.74 3.22 -6.14
C TYR A 44 12.88 3.98 -6.82
N ALA A 45 13.14 5.21 -6.39
CA ALA A 45 14.30 5.96 -6.88
C ALA A 45 15.59 5.42 -6.25
N GLY A 46 16.62 5.20 -7.08
CA GLY A 46 17.94 4.76 -6.66
C GLY A 46 18.08 3.26 -6.37
N ALA A 47 19.28 2.90 -5.90
CA ALA A 47 19.64 1.54 -5.49
C ALA A 47 18.85 1.12 -4.22
N PRO A 48 18.66 -0.19 -3.96
CA PRO A 48 17.85 -0.73 -2.86
C PRO A 48 18.20 -0.23 -1.45
N SER A 49 19.25 0.56 -1.26
CA SER A 49 19.63 1.21 0.00
C SER A 49 18.52 2.03 0.69
N GLN A 50 17.55 2.63 -0.01
CA GLN A 50 16.38 3.21 0.67
C GLN A 50 15.45 2.16 1.32
N VAL A 51 15.59 0.88 0.94
CA VAL A 51 14.99 -0.27 1.62
C VAL A 51 15.77 -0.65 2.89
N GLU A 52 17.05 -0.28 3.00
CA GLU A 52 17.83 -0.47 4.25
C GLU A 52 17.31 0.42 5.40
N ILE A 53 16.59 1.51 5.10
CA ILE A 53 15.86 2.30 6.11
C ILE A 53 14.72 1.47 6.73
N LEU A 54 14.13 0.52 5.99
CA LEU A 54 13.22 -0.48 6.58
C LEU A 54 13.99 -1.54 7.39
N ALA A 55 15.21 -1.90 6.99
CA ALA A 55 16.05 -2.84 7.74
C ALA A 55 16.53 -2.29 9.10
N GLY A 56 16.56 -0.96 9.27
CA GLY A 56 16.78 -0.29 10.56
C GLY A 56 15.73 -0.63 11.65
N THR A 57 14.66 -1.34 11.29
CA THR A 57 13.62 -1.85 12.21
C THR A 57 13.81 -3.33 12.60
N GLY A 58 14.95 -3.95 12.24
CA GLY A 58 15.23 -5.35 12.58
C GLY A 58 14.65 -6.38 11.62
N VAL A 59 14.19 -5.95 10.44
CA VAL A 59 13.73 -6.85 9.37
C VAL A 59 14.93 -7.19 8.48
N THR A 60 15.51 -8.37 8.67
CA THR A 60 16.66 -8.88 7.93
C THR A 60 16.34 -9.37 6.52
N ASP A 61 15.06 -9.44 6.16
CA ASP A 61 14.57 -9.94 4.87
C ASP A 61 13.84 -8.83 4.10
N GLN A 62 14.46 -8.39 2.99
CA GLN A 62 13.92 -7.35 2.11
C GLN A 62 12.54 -7.72 1.54
N ALA A 63 12.25 -9.00 1.28
CA ALA A 63 10.94 -9.41 0.76
C ALA A 63 9.86 -9.24 1.83
N ARG A 64 10.18 -9.61 3.06
CA ARG A 64 9.30 -9.48 4.22
C ARG A 64 9.08 -8.01 4.61
N ALA A 65 10.09 -7.15 4.51
CA ALA A 65 9.94 -5.69 4.70
C ALA A 65 9.05 -5.06 3.62
N ALA A 66 9.12 -5.57 2.39
CA ALA A 66 8.29 -5.11 1.30
C ALA A 66 6.81 -5.47 1.52
N GLU A 67 6.50 -6.70 1.96
CA GLU A 67 5.15 -7.15 2.30
C GLU A 67 4.47 -6.24 3.35
N MET A 68 5.26 -5.64 4.25
CA MET A 68 4.77 -4.69 5.27
C MET A 68 4.24 -3.37 4.70
N LEU A 69 4.35 -3.11 3.40
CA LEU A 69 3.98 -1.84 2.76
C LEU A 69 2.72 -1.97 1.88
N PRO A 70 1.52 -1.57 2.36
CA PRO A 70 0.32 -1.49 1.52
C PRO A 70 0.39 -0.39 0.46
N VAL A 71 1.00 -0.70 -0.68
CA VAL A 71 1.23 0.25 -1.80
C VAL A 71 0.18 0.16 -2.90
N GLY A 72 -0.07 1.31 -3.53
CA GLY A 72 -0.99 1.43 -4.67
C GLY A 72 -2.47 1.31 -4.32
N LEU A 73 -2.82 1.24 -3.03
CA LEU A 73 -4.21 1.10 -2.61
C LEU A 73 -5.09 2.24 -3.13
N SER A 74 -6.27 1.92 -3.67
CA SER A 74 -7.26 2.93 -4.00
C SER A 74 -7.67 3.72 -2.74
N THR A 75 -8.28 4.89 -2.90
CA THR A 75 -8.73 5.69 -1.75
C THR A 75 -9.65 4.91 -0.81
N VAL A 76 -10.53 4.05 -1.34
CA VAL A 76 -11.40 3.21 -0.50
C VAL A 76 -10.60 2.12 0.22
N GLN A 77 -9.66 1.47 -0.47
CA GLN A 77 -8.80 0.45 0.13
C GLN A 77 -7.91 1.02 1.24
N ARG A 78 -7.34 2.22 1.04
CA ARG A 78 -6.57 2.93 2.07
C ARG A 78 -7.42 3.21 3.31
N LYS A 79 -8.64 3.72 3.11
CA LYS A 79 -9.58 3.98 4.21
C LYS A 79 -9.93 2.71 4.98
N VAL A 80 -10.13 1.58 4.30
CA VAL A 80 -10.35 0.27 4.96
C VAL A 80 -9.16 -0.12 5.81
N VAL A 81 -7.94 -0.12 5.26
CA VAL A 81 -6.72 -0.47 6.00
C VAL A 81 -6.53 0.45 7.21
N ALA A 82 -6.68 1.76 7.04
CA ALA A 82 -6.54 2.75 8.11
C ALA A 82 -7.60 2.62 9.23
N ARG A 83 -8.80 2.13 8.90
CA ARG A 83 -9.84 1.88 9.92
C ARG A 83 -9.58 0.58 10.68
N LEU A 84 -9.05 -0.46 10.01
CA LEU A 84 -8.73 -1.76 10.62
C LEU A 84 -7.40 -1.75 11.38
N SER A 85 -6.54 -0.75 11.15
CA SER A 85 -5.36 -0.52 11.98
C SER A 85 -5.69 0.13 13.34
N ARG A 86 -6.96 0.49 13.59
CA ARG A 86 -7.40 1.12 14.84
C ARG A 86 -8.30 0.18 15.62
N ALA A 87 -8.10 0.13 16.94
CA ALA A 87 -9.00 -0.55 17.86
C ALA A 87 -10.15 0.37 18.31
N PRO A 88 -11.36 -0.18 18.59
CA PRO A 88 -11.77 -1.55 18.33
C PRO A 88 -12.03 -1.81 16.83
N GLU A 89 -11.82 -3.06 16.41
CA GLU A 89 -12.19 -3.49 15.06
C GLU A 89 -13.72 -3.41 14.87
N PRO A 90 -14.20 -3.04 13.66
CA PRO A 90 -15.63 -3.02 13.38
C PRO A 90 -16.20 -4.44 13.43
N ALA A 91 -17.39 -4.62 14.02
CA ALA A 91 -18.01 -5.92 14.16
C ALA A 91 -18.54 -6.49 12.83
N SER A 92 -18.71 -5.65 11.81
CA SER A 92 -19.20 -6.08 10.49
C SER A 92 -18.77 -5.17 9.33
N GLN A 93 -18.84 -5.66 8.09
CA GLN A 93 -18.63 -4.84 6.90
C GLN A 93 -19.66 -3.69 6.78
N ALA A 94 -20.86 -3.87 7.34
CA ALA A 94 -21.91 -2.85 7.35
C ALA A 94 -21.58 -1.72 8.33
N GLU A 95 -20.93 -2.02 9.45
CA GLU A 95 -20.39 -1.03 10.36
C GLU A 95 -19.20 -0.31 9.74
N LEU A 96 -18.24 -1.06 9.18
CA LEU A 96 -17.12 -0.48 8.45
C LEU A 96 -17.58 0.47 7.33
N ALA A 97 -18.62 0.13 6.58
CA ALA A 97 -19.17 1.00 5.54
C ALA A 97 -19.72 2.33 6.10
N ARG A 98 -20.37 2.29 7.27
CA ARG A 98 -20.84 3.48 7.97
C ARG A 98 -19.67 4.33 8.47
N ASP A 99 -18.69 3.71 9.11
CA ASP A 99 -17.48 4.39 9.62
C ASP A 99 -16.74 5.13 8.50
N LEU A 100 -16.72 4.57 7.29
CA LEU A 100 -16.02 5.14 6.14
C LEU A 100 -16.85 6.12 5.30
N GLY A 101 -18.16 6.23 5.56
CA GLY A 101 -19.08 7.00 4.70
C GLY A 101 -19.11 6.48 3.26
N ARG A 102 -19.09 5.15 3.07
CA ARG A 102 -19.05 4.49 1.74
C ARG A 102 -20.16 3.44 1.62
N SER A 103 -20.52 3.09 0.38
CA SER A 103 -21.52 2.04 0.15
C SER A 103 -20.98 0.67 0.57
N ARG A 104 -21.89 -0.21 1.03
CA ARG A 104 -21.55 -1.61 1.38
C ARG A 104 -20.88 -2.34 0.22
N ALA A 105 -21.36 -2.13 -1.01
CA ALA A 105 -20.79 -2.73 -2.21
C ALA A 105 -19.34 -2.27 -2.47
N SER A 106 -19.04 -0.98 -2.27
CA SER A 106 -17.69 -0.46 -2.44
C SER A 106 -16.72 -1.01 -1.38
N VAL A 107 -17.17 -1.11 -0.13
CA VAL A 107 -16.39 -1.74 0.96
C VAL A 107 -16.18 -3.24 0.71
N HIS A 108 -17.22 -3.95 0.31
CA HIS A 108 -17.14 -5.38 -0.03
C HIS A 108 -16.11 -5.64 -1.14
N SER A 109 -16.17 -4.86 -2.22
CA SER A 109 -15.20 -4.94 -3.32
C SER A 109 -13.77 -4.64 -2.84
N ALA A 110 -13.59 -3.60 -2.02
CA ALA A 110 -12.29 -3.27 -1.45
C ALA A 110 -11.73 -4.40 -0.58
N ILE A 111 -12.55 -5.02 0.27
CA ILE A 111 -12.16 -6.16 1.10
C ILE A 111 -11.75 -7.35 0.24
N GLY A 112 -12.51 -7.68 -0.80
CA GLY A 112 -12.17 -8.78 -1.71
C GLY A 112 -10.79 -8.60 -2.34
N VAL A 113 -10.50 -7.40 -2.85
CA VAL A 113 -9.19 -7.08 -3.43
C VAL A 113 -8.08 -7.11 -2.38
N LEU A 114 -8.31 -6.58 -1.17
CA LEU A 114 -7.30 -6.58 -0.11
C LEU A 114 -7.00 -7.99 0.40
N ARG A 115 -7.99 -8.89 0.46
CA ARG A 115 -7.79 -10.31 0.77
C ARG A 115 -6.99 -11.03 -0.30
N GLN A 116 -7.32 -10.81 -1.58
CA GLN A 116 -6.57 -11.40 -2.69
C GLN A 116 -5.09 -10.98 -2.67
N ARG A 117 -4.79 -9.79 -2.14
CA ARG A 117 -3.44 -9.26 -2.00
C ARG A 117 -2.74 -9.66 -0.70
N GLY A 118 -3.37 -10.45 0.16
CA GLY A 118 -2.83 -10.85 1.45
C GLY A 118 -2.78 -9.73 2.49
N ILE A 119 -3.44 -8.58 2.26
CA ILE A 119 -3.42 -7.44 3.18
C ILE A 119 -4.42 -7.63 4.33
N LEU A 120 -5.54 -8.30 4.06
CA LEU A 120 -6.52 -8.69 5.08
C LEU A 120 -6.49 -10.20 5.31
N SER A 121 -6.91 -10.61 6.50
CA SER A 121 -7.18 -12.02 6.79
C SER A 121 -8.22 -12.61 5.82
N PRO A 122 -8.05 -13.88 5.36
CA PRO A 122 -9.01 -14.54 4.47
C PRO A 122 -10.43 -14.63 5.06
N SER A 123 -10.53 -14.85 6.37
CA SER A 123 -11.78 -15.12 7.08
C SER A 123 -12.24 -13.97 8.00
N GLY A 124 -11.35 -13.06 8.38
CA GLY A 124 -11.64 -11.97 9.32
C GLY A 124 -11.84 -10.59 8.66
N LEU A 125 -12.28 -9.62 9.48
CA LEU A 125 -12.26 -8.19 9.15
C LEU A 125 -11.10 -7.50 9.89
N CYS A 126 -9.91 -8.07 9.73
CA CYS A 126 -8.68 -7.63 10.38
C CYS A 126 -7.52 -7.66 9.37
N LEU A 127 -6.45 -6.95 9.69
CA LEU A 127 -5.21 -6.99 8.90
C LEU A 127 -4.60 -8.40 8.93
N ALA A 128 -3.90 -8.77 7.88
CA ALA A 128 -3.17 -10.03 7.86
C ALA A 128 -2.09 -10.06 8.95
N PRO A 129 -1.68 -11.25 9.44
CA PRO A 129 -0.77 -11.36 10.59
C PRO A 129 0.55 -10.60 10.43
N HIS A 130 1.12 -10.58 9.22
CA HIS A 130 2.34 -9.81 8.96
C HIS A 130 2.10 -8.31 9.10
N LEU A 131 0.91 -7.80 8.75
CA LEU A 131 0.54 -6.38 8.89
C LEU A 131 -0.04 -6.00 10.27
N SER A 132 -0.14 -6.92 11.22
CA SER A 132 -0.62 -6.62 12.58
C SER A 132 0.20 -5.53 13.26
N GLY A 133 1.50 -5.48 12.97
CA GLY A 133 2.41 -4.43 13.44
C GLY A 133 2.05 -3.02 12.97
N LEU A 134 1.23 -2.84 11.92
CA LEU A 134 0.73 -1.50 11.52
C LEU A 134 -0.12 -0.85 12.62
N GLN A 135 -0.72 -1.64 13.51
CA GLN A 135 -1.48 -1.11 14.66
C GLN A 135 -0.56 -0.44 15.70
N THR A 136 0.72 -0.84 15.76
CA THR A 136 1.68 -0.45 16.80
C THR A 136 2.95 0.19 16.26
N SER A 137 3.09 0.31 14.94
CA SER A 137 4.28 0.80 14.27
C SER A 137 4.47 2.31 14.52
N GLN A 138 5.68 2.70 14.94
CA GLN A 138 6.13 4.09 14.97
C GLN A 138 6.56 4.61 13.57
N VAL A 139 6.53 3.74 12.55
CA VAL A 139 6.84 4.15 11.18
C VAL A 139 5.66 4.97 10.67
N ASP A 140 5.88 6.27 10.52
CA ASP A 140 4.94 7.15 9.84
C ASP A 140 4.86 6.71 8.36
N TYR A 141 3.69 6.24 7.97
CA TYR A 141 3.40 5.92 6.57
C TYR A 141 2.63 7.11 5.99
N PRO A 142 3.22 7.90 5.06
CA PRO A 142 2.60 9.12 4.54
C PRO A 142 1.24 8.91 3.83
N TRP A 143 0.84 7.67 3.56
CA TRP A 143 -0.46 7.31 2.98
C TRP A 143 -1.47 6.78 4.00
N LEU A 144 -1.05 6.44 5.23
CA LEU A 144 -1.93 6.23 6.38
C LEU A 144 -2.48 7.56 6.90
N ASP A 145 -1.66 8.62 6.83
CA ASP A 145 -2.12 10.00 7.00
C ASP A 145 -2.58 10.61 5.67
N ILE A 146 -3.80 10.25 5.24
CA ILE A 146 -4.59 11.16 4.41
C ILE A 146 -5.13 12.26 5.35
N ARG A 147 -4.22 13.10 5.83
CA ARG A 147 -4.48 14.43 6.39
C ARG A 147 -3.38 15.36 5.92
N VAL A 148 -3.42 15.70 4.64
CA VAL A 148 -3.07 17.06 4.22
C VAL A 148 -4.11 17.47 3.18
N GLU A 149 -5.12 18.16 3.67
CA GLU A 149 -5.87 19.13 2.88
C GLU A 149 -4.85 20.07 2.23
N TYR A 150 -4.86 20.15 0.90
CA TYR A 150 -4.17 21.24 0.23
C TYR A 150 -4.98 22.51 0.53
N ALA A 151 -4.45 23.36 1.41
CA ALA A 151 -4.81 24.75 1.59
C ALA A 151 -3.55 25.60 1.40
#